data_AF-A0A1A7XSQ4-F1
#
_entry.id   AF-A0A1A7XSQ4-F1
#
_cell.length_a   1.000
_cell.length_b   1.000
_cell.length_c   1.000
_cell.angle_alpha   90.00
_cell.angle_beta   90.00
_cell.angle_gamma   90.00
#
_symmetry.space_group_name_H-M   'P 1'
#
loop_
_entity.id
_entity.type
_entity.pdbx_description
1 polymer ?
#
loop_
_entity_poly.entity_id
_entity_poly.type
_entity_poly.pdbx_seq_one_letter_code
_entity_poly.pdbx_strand_id
1 'polypeptide(L)'
;GRMFRCSADCCDRSTDSMSQVHQCIERCHTPLAQAQALVTSELEKFQDRLTRCTMHCNDKAKDLFDSGAKEPAVRSVMDRCVGSCVDDHINLIPSMTRKLKGNLDSV
;
A
#
# COMPACT_ATOMS: atom_id res chain seq x y z
N GLY A 1 -15.76 -16.39 0.56
CA GLY A 1 -16.73 -17.32 1.18
C GLY A 1 -16.25 -17.97 2.47
N ARG A 2 -14.98 -18.42 2.57
CA ARG A 2 -14.47 -19.18 3.74
C ARG A 2 -14.68 -18.49 5.09
N MET A 3 -14.35 -17.19 5.19
CA MET A 3 -14.58 -16.39 6.40
C MET A 3 -16.05 -16.43 6.85
N PHE A 4 -16.99 -16.14 5.95
CA PHE A 4 -18.42 -16.16 6.28
C PHE A 4 -18.94 -17.54 6.65
N ARG A 5 -18.40 -18.61 6.04
CA ARG A 5 -18.77 -19.98 6.39
C ARG A 5 -18.26 -20.37 7.77
N CYS A 6 -17.02 -19.99 8.12
CA CYS A 6 -16.47 -20.12 9.47
C CYS A 6 -17.36 -19.40 10.50
N SER A 7 -17.79 -18.16 10.21
CA SER A 7 -18.68 -17.40 11.09
C SER A 7 -20.05 -18.09 11.27
N ALA A 8 -20.60 -18.68 10.20
CA ALA A 8 -21.83 -19.46 10.29
C ALA A 8 -21.65 -20.72 11.17
N ASP A 9 -20.56 -21.45 10.99
CA ASP A 9 -20.22 -22.63 11.80
C ASP A 9 -20.02 -22.26 13.29
N CYS A 10 -19.60 -21.02 13.61
CA CYS A 10 -19.57 -20.51 14.98
C CYS A 10 -20.97 -20.31 15.56
N CYS A 11 -21.91 -19.78 14.76
CA CYS A 11 -23.28 -19.53 15.19
C CYS A 11 -24.09 -20.81 15.44
N ASP A 12 -23.74 -21.91 14.75
CA ASP A 12 -24.42 -23.20 14.90
C ASP A 12 -24.04 -23.95 16.21
N ARG A 13 -23.08 -23.43 16.99
CA ARG A 13 -22.63 -24.05 18.24
C ARG A 13 -23.59 -23.73 19.39
N SER A 14 -24.59 -24.58 19.56
CA SER A 14 -25.63 -24.44 20.59
C SER A 14 -25.13 -24.54 22.04
N THR A 15 -23.93 -25.08 22.28
CA THR A 15 -23.31 -25.20 23.61
C THR A 15 -22.47 -23.99 24.01
N ASP A 16 -22.10 -23.16 23.04
CA ASP A 16 -21.25 -22.00 23.30
C ASP A 16 -22.09 -20.84 23.83
N SER A 17 -21.56 -20.12 24.81
CA SER A 17 -22.13 -18.84 25.22
C SER A 17 -21.97 -17.78 24.13
N MET A 18 -22.77 -16.73 24.18
CA MET A 18 -22.70 -15.62 23.22
C MET A 18 -21.30 -14.99 23.11
N SER A 19 -20.55 -14.90 24.21
CA SER A 19 -19.19 -14.37 24.20
C SER A 19 -18.21 -15.29 23.47
N GLN A 20 -18.38 -16.61 23.61
CA GLN A 20 -17.58 -17.61 22.90
C GLN A 20 -17.88 -17.59 21.39
N VAL A 21 -19.16 -17.47 21.01
CA VAL A 21 -19.56 -17.31 19.59
C VAL A 21 -18.95 -16.04 19.00
N HIS A 22 -19.02 -14.91 19.70
CA HIS A 22 -18.43 -13.66 19.23
C HIS A 22 -16.91 -13.78 19.05
N GLN A 23 -16.20 -14.36 20.02
CA GLN A 23 -14.76 -14.59 19.91
C GLN A 23 -14.40 -15.54 18.74
N CYS A 24 -15.23 -16.55 18.46
CA CYS A 24 -15.07 -17.43 17.32
C CYS A 24 -15.20 -16.66 15.99
N ILE A 25 -16.22 -15.81 15.85
CA ILE A 25 -16.43 -14.96 14.68
C ILE A 25 -15.25 -14.00 14.48
N GLU A 26 -14.78 -13.33 15.53
CA GLU A 26 -13.60 -12.45 15.43
C GLU A 26 -12.39 -13.20 14.85
N ARG A 27 -12.13 -14.43 15.33
CA ARG A 27 -11.05 -15.28 14.79
C ARG A 27 -11.24 -15.64 13.32
N CYS A 28 -12.47 -15.86 12.87
CA CYS A 28 -12.75 -16.10 11.45
C CYS A 28 -12.40 -14.89 10.57
N HIS A 29 -12.56 -13.66 11.11
CA HIS A 29 -12.33 -12.40 10.40
C HIS A 29 -10.87 -11.94 10.47
N THR A 30 -10.13 -12.29 11.52
CA THR A 30 -8.75 -11.84 11.75
C THR A 30 -7.83 -12.01 10.55
N PRO A 31 -7.74 -13.17 9.86
CA PRO A 31 -6.85 -13.32 8.72
C PRO A 31 -7.17 -12.35 7.57
N LEU A 32 -8.46 -12.15 7.26
CA LEU A 32 -8.85 -11.22 6.21
C LEU A 32 -8.51 -9.77 6.59
N ALA A 33 -8.74 -9.38 7.84
CA ALA A 33 -8.40 -8.06 8.34
C ALA A 33 -6.88 -7.80 8.29
N GLN A 34 -6.07 -8.80 8.68
CA GLN A 34 -4.60 -8.73 8.61
C GLN A 34 -4.11 -8.61 7.17
N ALA A 35 -4.66 -9.42 6.26
CA ALA A 35 -4.34 -9.35 4.84
C ALA A 35 -4.67 -7.97 4.25
N GLN A 36 -5.83 -7.41 4.58
CA GLN A 36 -6.24 -6.08 4.14
C GLN A 36 -5.30 -5.00 4.69
N ALA A 37 -5.00 -5.02 5.99
CA ALA A 37 -4.10 -4.05 6.62
C ALA A 37 -2.69 -4.07 6.01
N LEU A 38 -2.18 -5.27 5.71
CA LEU A 38 -0.88 -5.45 5.07
C LEU A 38 -0.85 -4.84 3.66
N VAL A 39 -1.85 -5.15 2.82
CA VAL A 39 -1.93 -4.61 1.45
C VAL A 39 -2.03 -3.10 1.47
N THR A 40 -2.91 -2.54 2.31
CA THR A 40 -3.05 -1.09 2.48
C THR A 40 -1.74 -0.46 2.90
N SER A 41 -1.05 -1.01 3.91
CA SER A 41 0.20 -0.44 4.42
C SER A 41 1.33 -0.44 3.38
N GLU A 42 1.50 -1.51 2.59
CA GLU A 42 2.55 -1.51 1.55
C GLU A 42 2.21 -0.56 0.39
N LEU A 43 0.93 -0.41 0.02
CA LEU A 43 0.51 0.56 -0.98
C LEU A 43 0.70 2.00 -0.51
N GLU A 44 0.36 2.31 0.74
CA GLU A 44 0.59 3.62 1.36
C GLU A 44 2.09 3.97 1.34
N LYS A 45 2.97 3.04 1.74
CA LYS A 45 4.43 3.25 1.68
C LYS A 45 4.92 3.51 0.26
N PHE A 46 4.36 2.82 -0.73
CA PHE A 46 4.72 3.02 -2.13
C PHE A 46 4.30 4.41 -2.62
N GLN A 47 3.05 4.82 -2.33
CA GLN A 47 2.52 6.14 -2.69
C GLN A 47 3.27 7.28 -2.01
N ASP A 48 3.59 7.12 -0.73
CA ASP A 48 4.35 8.09 0.07
C ASP A 48 5.77 8.31 -0.50
N ARG A 49 6.45 7.23 -0.91
CA ARG A 49 7.76 7.34 -1.60
C ARG A 49 7.65 8.04 -2.95
N LEU A 50 6.64 7.73 -3.76
CA LEU A 50 6.44 8.37 -5.05
C LEU A 50 6.12 9.87 -4.89
N THR A 51 5.30 10.21 -3.89
CA THR A 51 4.93 11.58 -3.56
C THR A 51 6.16 12.38 -3.15
N ARG A 52 7.00 11.85 -2.24
CA ARG A 52 8.27 12.49 -1.88
C ARG A 52 9.23 12.65 -3.06
N CYS A 53 9.30 11.66 -3.95
CA CYS A 53 10.13 11.76 -5.15
C CYS A 53 9.70 12.94 -6.03
N THR A 54 8.38 13.09 -6.23
CA THR A 54 7.80 14.19 -6.99
C THR A 54 8.02 15.54 -6.31
N MET A 55 7.90 15.62 -4.98
CA MET A 55 8.21 16.85 -4.24
C MET A 55 9.68 17.26 -4.40
N HIS A 56 10.62 16.31 -4.34
CA HIS A 56 12.03 16.59 -4.59
C HIS A 56 12.29 17.07 -6.04
N CYS A 57 11.50 16.61 -7.02
CA CYS A 57 11.53 17.18 -8.37
C CYS A 57 11.03 18.62 -8.42
N ASN A 58 9.96 18.95 -7.68
CA ASN A 58 9.49 20.33 -7.55
C ASN A 58 10.57 21.23 -6.95
N ASP A 59 11.24 20.78 -5.88
CA ASP A 59 12.32 21.54 -5.24
C ASP A 59 13.46 21.81 -6.23
N LYS A 60 13.90 20.80 -6.97
CA LYS A 60 14.92 20.95 -8.03
C LYS A 60 14.51 21.93 -9.13
N ALA A 61 13.26 21.86 -9.57
CA ALA A 61 12.73 22.76 -10.59
C ALA A 61 12.69 24.21 -10.07
N LYS A 62 12.29 24.39 -8.81
CA LYS A 62 12.26 25.69 -8.13
C LYS A 62 13.66 26.28 -7.95
N ASP A 63 14.62 25.50 -7.45
CA ASP A 63 16.01 25.94 -7.28
C ASP A 63 16.62 26.38 -8.62
N LEU A 64 16.33 25.64 -9.70
CA LEU A 64 16.78 25.99 -11.04
C LEU A 64 16.11 27.29 -11.54
N PHE A 65 14.82 27.47 -11.31
CA PHE A 65 14.12 28.70 -11.64
C PHE A 65 14.71 29.90 -10.87
N ASP A 66 14.92 29.76 -9.56
CA ASP A 66 15.47 30.80 -8.69
C ASP A 66 16.92 31.16 -9.07
N SER A 67 17.66 30.25 -9.71
CA SER A 67 18.98 30.51 -10.29
C SER A 67 18.96 31.34 -11.59
N GLY A 68 17.78 31.72 -12.09
CA GLY A 68 17.61 32.53 -13.30
C GLY A 68 17.41 31.71 -14.58
N ALA A 69 17.17 30.40 -14.48
CA ALA A 69 16.86 29.58 -15.66
C ALA A 69 15.50 29.94 -16.26
N LYS A 70 15.39 29.86 -17.59
CA LYS A 70 14.13 30.12 -18.30
C LYS A 70 13.15 28.97 -18.13
N GLU A 71 11.86 29.28 -18.19
CA GLU A 71 10.76 28.31 -18.03
C GLU A 71 10.91 27.02 -18.86
N PRO A 72 11.36 27.03 -20.15
CA PRO A 72 11.51 25.79 -20.91
C PRO A 72 12.55 24.83 -20.31
N ALA A 73 13.64 25.37 -19.75
CA ALA A 73 14.68 24.57 -19.11
C ALA A 73 14.18 23.98 -17.78
N VAL A 74 13.46 24.78 -16.99
CA VAL A 74 12.84 24.33 -15.73
C VAL A 74 11.83 23.22 -15.98
N ARG A 75 10.96 23.39 -16.99
CA ARG A 75 9.98 22.37 -17.39
C ARG A 75 10.66 21.07 -17.84
N SER A 76 11.71 21.17 -18.66
CA SER A 76 12.44 19.98 -19.11
C SER A 76 13.07 19.21 -17.95
N VAL A 77 13.60 19.90 -16.93
CA VAL A 77 14.15 19.26 -15.74
C VAL A 77 13.06 18.59 -14.91
N MET A 78 11.92 19.26 -14.75
CA MET A 78 10.77 18.71 -14.05
C MET A 78 10.28 17.42 -14.70
N ASP A 79 10.01 17.45 -16.01
CA ASP A 79 9.49 16.31 -16.78
C ASP A 79 10.47 15.12 -16.71
N ARG A 80 11.77 15.36 -16.88
CA ARG A 80 12.80 14.31 -16.77
C ARG A 80 12.89 13.74 -15.35
N CYS A 81 12.83 14.59 -14.32
CA CYS A 81 12.92 14.16 -12.93
C CYS A 81 11.72 13.28 -12.55
N VAL A 82 10.50 13.72 -12.87
CA VAL A 82 9.28 12.95 -12.62
C VAL A 82 9.28 11.65 -13.41
N GLY A 83 9.71 11.66 -14.68
CA GLY A 83 9.88 10.45 -15.48
C GLY A 83 10.78 9.43 -14.79
N SER A 84 11.96 9.85 -14.32
CA SER A 84 12.86 8.99 -13.54
C SER A 84 12.22 8.48 -12.25
N CYS A 85 11.49 9.32 -11.52
CA CYS A 85 10.75 8.87 -10.33
C CYS A 85 9.78 7.75 -10.67
N VAL A 86 9.01 7.87 -11.75
CA VAL A 86 8.06 6.86 -12.18
C VAL A 86 8.77 5.57 -12.58
N ASP A 87 9.84 5.65 -13.39
CA ASP A 87 10.61 4.49 -13.81
C ASP A 87 11.20 3.73 -12.62
N ASP A 88 11.81 4.45 -11.68
CA ASP A 88 12.35 3.87 -10.45
C ASP A 88 11.27 3.18 -9.62
N HIS A 89 10.07 3.76 -9.53
CA HIS A 89 8.96 3.18 -8.77
C HIS A 89 8.32 1.99 -9.49
N ILE A 90 8.21 2.01 -10.82
CA ILE A 90 7.77 0.84 -11.60
C ILE A 90 8.70 -0.35 -11.34
N ASN A 91 10.01 -0.12 -11.30
CA ASN A 91 10.99 -1.17 -11.02
C ASN A 91 10.87 -1.77 -9.60
N LEU A 92 10.25 -1.04 -8.66
CA LEU A 92 10.00 -1.55 -7.31
C LEU A 92 8.74 -2.42 -7.20
N ILE A 93 7.78 -2.26 -8.12
CA ILE A 93 6.49 -2.98 -8.08
C ILE A 93 6.70 -4.50 -7.98
N PRO A 94 7.52 -5.16 -8.82
CA PRO A 94 7.67 -6.62 -8.75
C PRO A 94 8.19 -7.10 -7.38
N SER A 95 9.10 -6.35 -6.76
CA SER A 95 9.65 -6.69 -5.44
C SER A 95 8.60 -6.54 -4.34
N MET A 96 7.87 -5.42 -4.36
CA MET A 96 6.75 -5.16 -3.45
C MET A 96 5.68 -6.24 -3.58
N THR A 97 5.27 -6.59 -4.80
CA THR A 97 4.28 -7.64 -5.07
C THR A 97 4.73 -9.00 -4.55
N ARG A 98 6.00 -9.38 -4.74
CA ARG A 98 6.54 -10.63 -4.19
C ARG A 98 6.48 -10.66 -2.66
N LYS A 99 6.87 -9.56 -2.01
CA LYS A 99 6.82 -9.44 -0.55
C LYS A 99 5.39 -9.50 -0.03
N LEU A 100 4.47 -8.79 -0.67
CA LEU A 100 3.04 -8.83 -0.36
C LEU A 100 2.50 -10.25 -0.48
N LYS A 101 2.78 -10.93 -1.59
CA LYS A 101 2.36 -12.32 -1.79
C LYS A 101 2.89 -13.24 -0.70
N GLY A 102 4.19 -13.20 -0.40
CA GLY A 102 4.79 -14.07 0.63
C GLY A 102 4.21 -13.86 2.02
N ASN A 103 3.93 -12.60 2.38
CA ASN A 103 3.29 -12.28 3.65
C ASN A 103 1.82 -12.72 3.68
N LEU A 104 1.09 -12.57 2.57
CA LEU A 104 -0.31 -13.02 2.45
C LEU A 104 -0.44 -14.55 2.47
N ASP A 105 0.52 -15.28 1.89
CA ASP A 105 0.57 -16.75 1.97
C ASP A 105 0.79 -17.24 3.41
N SER A 106 1.21 -16.35 4.32
CA SER A 106 1.45 -16.65 5.75
C SER A 106 0.27 -16.28 6.66
N VAL A 107 -0.83 -15.77 6.09
CA VAL A 107 -2.06 -15.33 6.77
C VAL A 107 -3.20 -16.31 6.50
#